data_AF-A0A7V8YH74-F1
#
_entry.id   AF-A0A7V8YH74-F1
#
_cell.length_a   1.000
_cell.length_b   1.000
_cell.length_c   1.000
_cell.angle_alpha   90.00
_cell.angle_beta   90.00
_cell.angle_gamma   90.00
#
_symmetry.space_group_name_H-M   'P 1'
#
loop_
_entity.id
_entity.type
_entity.pdbx_description
1 polymer ?
#
loop_
_entity_poly.entity_id
_entity_poly.type
_entity_poly.pdbx_seq_one_letter_code
_entity_poly.pdbx_strand_id
1 'polypeptide(L)'
;MPDIPKLPRTLGELRAAGYSTAGQTPPGVKDEIRDNLLAALRAGRDPWPGIVGFGDTVLPQLERALIAGHDVVLLGERGQGKTRLLRSLAALLDEWSPVIEGSELG
;
A
#
# COMPACT_ATOMS: atom_id res chain seq x y z
N MET A 1 -17.06 23.26 -6.81
CA MET A 1 -15.69 22.71 -6.84
C MET A 1 -15.46 22.10 -5.47
N PRO A 2 -15.10 20.81 -5.33
CA PRO A 2 -14.78 20.28 -4.01
C PRO A 2 -13.60 21.08 -3.44
N ASP A 3 -13.63 21.33 -2.13
CA ASP A 3 -12.58 22.03 -1.41
C ASP A 3 -11.30 21.18 -1.49
N ILE A 4 -10.32 21.65 -2.26
CA ILE A 4 -9.03 20.94 -2.36
C ILE A 4 -8.29 21.26 -1.07
N PRO A 5 -8.00 20.26 -0.22
CA PRO A 5 -7.28 20.51 1.02
C PRO A 5 -5.98 21.24 0.72
N LYS A 6 -5.61 22.19 1.59
CA LYS A 6 -4.37 22.95 1.44
C LYS A 6 -3.16 22.02 1.67
N LEU A 7 -2.70 21.38 0.59
CA LEU A 7 -1.58 20.45 0.62
C LEU A 7 -0.23 21.19 0.70
N PRO A 8 0.79 20.58 1.34
CA PRO A 8 2.16 21.10 1.35
C PRO A 8 2.71 21.34 -0.05
N ARG A 9 3.41 22.46 -0.25
CA ARG A 9 4.06 22.84 -1.52
C ARG A 9 5.57 22.77 -1.47
N THR A 10 6.13 22.61 -0.28
CA THR A 10 7.58 22.48 -0.07
C THR A 10 7.90 21.27 0.78
N LEU A 11 9.12 20.75 0.67
CA LEU A 11 9.60 19.67 1.54
C LEU A 11 9.53 20.06 3.03
N GLY A 12 9.75 21.35 3.35
CA GLY A 12 9.64 21.86 4.73
C GLY A 12 8.21 21.75 5.27
N GLU A 13 7.23 22.19 4.48
CA GLU A 13 5.81 22.07 4.82
C GLU A 13 5.37 20.60 4.92
N LEU A 14 5.86 19.74 4.02
CA LEU A 14 5.54 18.31 4.01
C LEU A 14 6.04 17.60 5.27
N ARG A 15 7.26 17.94 5.72
CA ARG A 15 7.82 17.45 7.00
C ARG A 15 7.05 17.99 8.20
N ALA A 16 6.68 19.26 8.19
CA ALA A 16 5.87 19.87 9.25
C ALA A 16 4.46 19.25 9.34
N ALA A 17 3.93 18.76 8.22
CA ALA A 17 2.66 18.01 8.15
C ALA A 17 2.78 16.54 8.60
N GLY A 18 3.98 16.07 8.96
CA GLY A 18 4.18 14.74 9.53
C GLY A 18 4.37 13.60 8.52
N TYR A 19 4.49 13.89 7.21
CA TYR A 19 4.72 12.86 6.17
C TYR A 19 6.01 12.05 6.42
N SER A 20 7.01 12.69 7.02
CA SER A 20 8.19 12.01 7.58
C SER A 20 8.74 12.90 8.69
N THR A 21 8.82 12.38 9.91
CA THR A 21 9.45 13.14 11.01
C THR A 21 10.89 13.49 10.64
N ALA A 22 11.37 14.67 11.02
CA ALA A 22 12.72 15.14 10.70
C ALA A 22 13.79 14.09 11.06
N GLY A 23 14.40 13.47 10.04
CA GLY A 23 15.43 12.43 10.18
C GLY A 23 15.02 11.02 9.74
N GLN A 24 13.74 10.77 9.42
CA GLN A 24 13.28 9.48 8.89
C GLN A 24 13.05 9.56 7.38
N THR A 25 13.54 8.56 6.65
CA THR A 25 13.19 8.33 5.24
C THR A 25 11.72 7.94 5.17
N PRO A 26 10.94 8.42 4.17
CA PRO A 26 9.60 7.89 3.94
C PRO A 26 9.65 6.35 3.84
N PRO A 27 8.65 5.62 4.38
CA PRO A 27 8.62 4.18 4.25
C PRO A 27 8.64 3.80 2.76
N GLY A 28 9.38 2.74 2.42
CA GLY A 28 9.31 2.20 1.07
C GLY A 28 7.94 1.56 0.82
N VAL A 29 7.60 1.34 -0.45
CA VAL A 29 6.33 0.69 -0.87
C VAL A 29 6.04 -0.60 -0.09
N LYS A 30 7.08 -1.42 0.20
CA LYS A 30 6.94 -2.64 0.99
C LYS A 30 6.57 -2.37 2.46
N ASP A 31 7.18 -1.35 3.06
CA ASP A 31 6.91 -0.97 4.45
C ASP A 31 5.49 -0.42 4.57
N GLU A 32 5.07 0.42 3.62
CA GLU A 32 3.72 0.97 3.55
C GLU A 32 2.66 -0.14 3.43
N ILE A 33 2.84 -1.07 2.47
CA ILE A 33 1.94 -2.23 2.32
C ILE A 33 1.85 -3.04 3.61
N ARG A 34 2.99 -3.30 4.29
CA ARG A 34 3.02 -4.03 5.55
C ARG A 34 2.23 -3.30 6.64
N ASP A 35 2.49 -2.02 6.81
CA ASP A 35 1.93 -1.24 7.92
C ASP A 35 0.42 -1.04 7.73
N ASN A 36 -0.02 -0.77 6.49
CA ASN A 36 -1.43 -0.65 6.13
C ASN A 36 -2.18 -1.99 6.22
N LEU A 37 -1.55 -3.10 5.83
CA LEU A 37 -2.12 -4.44 6.04
C LEU A 37 -2.31 -4.74 7.53
N LEU A 38 -1.29 -4.50 8.36
CA LEU A 38 -1.38 -4.70 9.80
C LEU A 38 -2.48 -3.81 10.43
N ALA A 39 -2.60 -2.57 9.98
CA ALA A 39 -3.65 -1.66 10.43
C ALA A 39 -5.05 -2.15 10.02
N ALA A 40 -5.23 -2.65 8.80
CA ALA A 40 -6.50 -3.24 8.34
C ALA A 40 -6.88 -4.47 9.18
N LEU A 41 -5.95 -5.40 9.38
CA LEU A 41 -6.16 -6.62 10.16
C LEU A 41 -6.49 -6.32 11.63
N ARG A 42 -5.77 -5.39 12.26
CA ARG A 42 -6.04 -4.96 13.64
C ARG A 42 -7.42 -4.32 13.80
N ALA A 43 -7.87 -3.60 12.77
CA ALA A 43 -9.18 -2.97 12.73
C ALA A 43 -10.31 -3.94 12.33
N GLY A 44 -10.00 -5.20 12.03
CA GLY A 44 -10.98 -6.17 11.52
C GLY A 44 -11.56 -5.81 10.15
N ARG A 45 -10.88 -4.96 9.38
CA ARG A 45 -11.27 -4.62 8.01
C ARG A 45 -10.73 -5.68 7.06
N ASP A 46 -11.57 -6.11 6.11
CA ASP A 46 -11.15 -6.99 5.02
C ASP A 46 -10.16 -6.25 4.09
N PRO A 47 -8.88 -6.67 4.01
CA PRO A 47 -7.90 -6.08 3.11
C PRO A 47 -8.05 -6.56 1.66
N TRP A 48 -8.89 -7.58 1.41
CA TRP A 48 -8.99 -8.26 0.13
C TRP A 48 -10.41 -8.22 -0.47
N PRO A 49 -11.02 -7.03 -0.59
CA PRO A 49 -12.39 -6.91 -1.04
C PRO A 49 -12.60 -7.53 -2.43
N GLY A 50 -13.58 -8.43 -2.53
CA GLY A 50 -13.95 -9.09 -3.78
C GLY A 50 -13.02 -10.23 -4.22
N ILE A 51 -12.11 -10.70 -3.36
CA ILE A 51 -11.37 -11.94 -3.55
C ILE A 51 -12.19 -13.10 -2.97
N VAL A 52 -12.52 -14.08 -3.81
CA VAL A 52 -13.35 -15.24 -3.42
C VAL A 52 -12.53 -16.52 -3.58
N GLY A 53 -12.66 -17.44 -2.62
CA GLY A 53 -12.06 -18.79 -2.69
C GLY A 53 -10.60 -18.89 -2.23
N PHE A 54 -9.97 -17.77 -1.86
CA PHE A 54 -8.57 -17.74 -1.40
C PHE A 54 -8.38 -17.59 0.11
N GLY A 55 -9.47 -17.43 0.87
CA GLY A 55 -9.45 -17.17 2.33
C GLY A 55 -8.65 -18.20 3.13
N ASP A 56 -8.84 -19.49 2.84
CA ASP A 56 -8.19 -20.58 3.60
C ASP A 56 -6.93 -21.13 2.93
N THR A 57 -6.51 -20.57 1.78
CA THR A 57 -5.41 -21.11 0.98
C THR A 57 -4.30 -20.10 0.74
N VAL A 58 -4.55 -19.13 -0.16
CA VAL A 58 -3.54 -18.19 -0.67
C VAL A 58 -3.40 -16.98 0.23
N LEU A 59 -4.51 -16.39 0.70
CA LEU A 59 -4.48 -15.15 1.46
C LEU A 59 -3.64 -15.24 2.74
N PRO A 60 -3.75 -16.31 3.57
CA PRO A 60 -2.96 -16.40 4.79
C PRO A 60 -1.45 -16.48 4.51
N GLN A 61 -1.05 -17.06 3.37
CA GLN A 61 0.36 -17.15 2.98
C GLN A 61 0.87 -15.81 2.44
N LEU A 62 0.05 -15.14 1.62
CA LEU A 62 0.37 -13.81 1.10
C LEU A 62 0.50 -12.79 2.23
N GLU A 63 -0.45 -12.74 3.16
CA GLU A 63 -0.40 -11.82 4.31
C GLU A 63 0.88 -12.00 5.12
N ARG A 64 1.25 -13.24 5.42
CA ARG A 64 2.51 -13.55 6.12
C ARG A 64 3.74 -13.09 5.35
N ALA A 65 3.77 -13.32 4.04
CA ALA A 65 4.88 -12.91 3.19
C ALA A 65 5.03 -11.37 3.12
N LEU A 66 3.91 -10.64 2.99
CA LEU A 66 3.89 -9.19 2.99
C LEU A 66 4.32 -8.62 4.34
N ILE A 67 3.83 -9.18 5.44
CA ILE A 67 4.22 -8.78 6.80
C ILE A 67 5.72 -9.01 7.02
N ALA A 68 6.28 -10.09 6.46
CA ALA A 68 7.71 -10.40 6.53
C ALA A 68 8.58 -9.58 5.53
N GLY A 69 7.98 -8.79 4.65
CA GLY A 69 8.70 -8.01 3.63
C GLY A 69 9.29 -8.86 2.49
N HIS A 70 8.79 -10.07 2.28
CA HIS A 70 9.28 -10.99 1.25
C HIS A 70 8.84 -10.56 -0.16
N ASP A 71 9.66 -10.92 -1.15
CA ASP A 71 9.24 -10.93 -2.54
C ASP A 71 8.32 -12.13 -2.81
N VAL A 72 7.24 -11.91 -3.56
CA VAL A 72 6.20 -12.91 -3.81
C VAL A 72 6.01 -13.11 -5.31
N VAL A 73 5.89 -14.37 -5.73
CA VAL A 73 5.47 -14.75 -7.08
C VAL A 73 4.15 -15.52 -6.99
N LEU A 74 3.18 -15.15 -7.83
CA LEU A 74 1.90 -15.86 -7.92
C LEU A 74 1.91 -16.82 -9.11
N LEU A 75 1.82 -18.12 -8.82
CA LEU A 75 1.75 -19.19 -9.82
C LEU A 75 0.37 -19.83 -9.83
N GLY A 76 -0.11 -20.22 -11.01
CA GLY A 76 -1.45 -20.77 -11.19
C GLY A 76 -1.90 -20.72 -12.64
N GLU A 77 -3.00 -21.39 -12.95
CA GLU A 77 -3.59 -21.45 -14.28
C GLU A 77 -4.22 -20.11 -14.71
N ARG A 78 -4.52 -19.99 -16.01
CA ARG A 78 -5.25 -18.83 -16.54
C ARG A 78 -6.63 -18.74 -15.90
N GLY A 79 -7.01 -17.54 -15.45
CA GLY A 79 -8.33 -17.29 -14.87
C GLY A 79 -8.43 -17.53 -13.35
N GLN A 80 -7.36 -18.00 -12.69
CA GLN A 80 -7.33 -18.21 -11.23
C GLN A 80 -7.10 -16.93 -10.41
N GLY A 81 -7.56 -15.76 -10.86
CA GLY A 81 -7.56 -14.56 -10.01
C GLY A 81 -6.20 -13.92 -9.67
N LYS A 82 -5.05 -14.41 -10.16
CA LYS A 82 -3.71 -13.83 -9.89
C LYS A 82 -3.64 -12.31 -10.12
N THR A 83 -4.11 -11.85 -11.28
CA THR A 83 -4.15 -10.42 -11.62
C THR A 83 -5.09 -9.63 -10.72
N ARG A 84 -6.19 -10.24 -10.27
CA ARG A 84 -7.13 -9.58 -9.35
C ARG A 84 -6.46 -9.38 -7.98
N LEU A 85 -5.76 -10.39 -7.48
CA LEU A 85 -5.04 -10.34 -6.21
C LEU A 85 -3.89 -9.32 -6.25
N LEU A 86 -3.14 -9.23 -7.36
CA LEU A 86 -2.10 -8.20 -7.50
C LEU A 86 -2.70 -6.79 -7.51
N ARG A 87 -3.84 -6.58 -8.16
CA ARG A 87 -4.50 -5.27 -8.18
C ARG A 87 -5.04 -4.86 -6.81
N SER A 88 -5.46 -5.80 -5.97
CA SER A 88 -5.91 -5.47 -4.61
C SER A 88 -4.77 -4.99 -3.71
N LEU A 89 -3.50 -5.31 -4.00
CA LEU A 89 -2.36 -4.78 -3.25
C LEU A 89 -2.26 -3.26 -3.30
N ALA A 90 -2.69 -2.63 -4.41
CA ALA A 90 -2.71 -1.18 -4.53
C ALA A 90 -3.68 -0.52 -3.53
N ALA A 91 -4.68 -1.25 -3.02
CA ALA A 91 -5.59 -0.74 -1.98
C ALA A 91 -4.93 -0.66 -0.59
N LEU A 92 -3.73 -1.21 -0.44
CA LEU A 92 -2.90 -1.07 0.76
C LEU A 92 -1.91 0.09 0.66
N LEU A 93 -1.89 0.81 -0.46
CA LEU A 93 -1.13 2.05 -0.60
C LEU A 93 -2.01 3.26 -0.30
N ASP A 94 -1.39 4.32 0.17
CA ASP A 94 -2.00 5.60 0.43
C ASP A 94 -2.50 6.21 -0.89
N GLU A 95 -3.62 6.93 -0.82
CA GLU A 95 -4.26 7.55 -1.98
C GLU A 95 -3.37 8.62 -2.63
N TRP A 96 -2.49 9.25 -1.84
CA TRP A 96 -1.69 10.37 -2.26
C TRP A 96 -0.22 10.14 -1.95
N SER A 97 0.62 10.30 -2.97
CA SER A 97 2.07 10.36 -2.82
C SER A 97 2.58 11.73 -3.29
N PRO A 98 3.45 12.41 -2.52
CA PRO A 98 4.02 13.68 -2.91
C PRO A 98 4.99 13.51 -4.08
N VAL A 99 4.86 14.38 -5.07
CA VAL A 99 5.73 14.42 -6.25
C VAL A 99 6.51 15.72 -6.30
N ILE A 100 7.72 15.67 -6.86
CA ILE A 100 8.50 16.87 -7.19
C ILE A 100 8.24 17.20 -8.65
N GLU A 101 7.62 18.34 -8.91
CA GLU A 101 7.36 18.80 -10.28
C GLU A 101 8.68 18.92 -11.07
N GLY A 102 8.67 18.40 -12.30
CA GLY A 102 9.86 18.37 -13.17
C GLY A 102 10.92 17.32 -12.79
N SER A 103 10.62 16.42 -11.84
CA SER A 103 11.45 15.25 -11.60
C SER A 103 11.16 14.14 -12.61
N GLU A 104 12.22 13.56 -13.17
CA GLU A 104 12.16 12.37 -14.03
C GLU A 104 11.83 11.08 -13.24
N LEU A 105 11.73 11.17 -11.91
CA LEU A 105 11.39 10.07 -11.00
C LEU A 105 9.89 10.15 -10.66
N GLY A 106 9.04 9.80 -11.62
CA GLY A 106 7.60 9.64 -11.47
C GLY A 106 7.14 8.24 -11.83
#